data_AF-A0A0A1UKR4-F1
#
_entry.id   AF-A0A0A1UKR4-F1
#
_cell.length_a   1.000
_cell.length_b   1.000
_cell.length_c   1.000
_cell.angle_alpha   90.00
_cell.angle_beta   90.00
_cell.angle_gamma   90.00
#
_symmetry.space_group_name_H-M   'P 1'
#
loop_
_entity.id
_entity.type
_entity.pdbx_description
1 polymer ?
#
loop_
_entity_poly.entity_id
_entity_poly.type
_entity_poly.pdbx_seq_one_letter_code
_entity_poly.pdbx_strand_id
1 'polypeptide(L)'
;MVVKNSEVKVEYDPKDMQFRRLGNAGLRVPVFSLGGWLTFGGTVKGDPVKEIVKLAFENGINMIDLAESYSKGESEREVGRVLEELSIRRSDLVISSKIFFGQANRKGPNDKGLSRKHVIEGMKEILERLRMDYVDIIFAHRPDPTVPMEEVVRAFNYLIDTGKAFYWGTSEWSARQVEEAYHVAAKLNLIAPIAEQVEYNCFHRQRFESEYKYLYDKYGYGTTIWSPLASGILTGKYNNGIPGGSRFATNADFFKTRIEGLSKEEGLKALNKVKELTKFAEAELGCSVTVLALAWAASHPNASTVILGASTPEQLLENLKALKTLKEFTPEVSDSPDNELKANTLIRFAKKSITSLTIHLLQSLFCAHCKISAFITLKYTGLTI
;
A
#
# COMPACT_ATOMS: atom_id res chain seq x y z
N MET A 1 -31.60 -7.72 4.88
CA MET A 1 -31.36 -6.65 5.86
C MET A 1 -32.10 -5.41 5.40
N VAL A 2 -32.87 -4.79 6.29
CA VAL A 2 -33.54 -3.52 6.02
C VAL A 2 -32.44 -2.49 5.78
N VAL A 3 -32.37 -1.93 4.57
CA VAL A 3 -31.61 -0.72 4.31
C VAL A 3 -32.22 0.34 5.22
N LYS A 4 -31.57 0.64 6.34
CA LYS A 4 -31.89 1.88 7.05
C LYS A 4 -31.63 2.97 6.01
N ASN A 5 -32.69 3.66 5.60
CA ASN A 5 -32.61 4.93 4.87
C ASN A 5 -31.92 5.94 5.80
N SER A 6 -30.61 5.78 6.01
CA SER A 6 -29.79 6.83 6.58
C SER A 6 -29.59 7.85 5.47
N GLU A 7 -30.09 9.06 5.70
CA GLU A 7 -29.83 10.22 4.87
C GLU A 7 -28.32 10.32 4.62
N VAL A 8 -27.92 10.36 3.35
CA VAL A 8 -26.52 10.48 2.95
C VAL A 8 -26.04 11.87 3.35
N LYS A 9 -25.07 11.95 4.26
CA LYS A 9 -24.61 13.26 4.77
C LYS A 9 -23.49 13.87 3.93
N VAL A 10 -22.78 13.05 3.16
CA VAL A 10 -21.67 13.46 2.31
C VAL A 10 -21.79 12.76 0.96
N GLU A 11 -22.03 13.53 -0.09
CA GLU A 11 -22.03 13.03 -1.47
C GLU A 11 -20.61 13.00 -2.03
N TYR A 12 -20.34 11.99 -2.87
CA TYR A 12 -19.04 11.84 -3.50
C TYR A 12 -18.85 12.80 -4.69
N ASP A 13 -17.71 13.48 -4.71
CA ASP A 13 -17.24 14.29 -5.84
C ASP A 13 -15.75 13.96 -6.08
N PRO A 14 -15.36 13.51 -7.29
CA PRO A 14 -13.98 13.16 -7.59
C PRO A 14 -13.00 14.35 -7.58
N LYS A 15 -13.48 15.61 -7.66
CA LYS A 15 -12.62 16.79 -7.77
C LYS A 15 -11.56 16.64 -8.90
N ASP A 16 -10.29 16.93 -8.61
CA ASP A 16 -9.15 16.76 -9.51
C ASP A 16 -8.54 15.34 -9.45
N MET A 17 -9.12 14.40 -8.70
CA MET A 17 -8.57 13.05 -8.54
C MET A 17 -8.67 12.27 -9.85
N GLN A 18 -7.53 11.75 -10.31
CA GLN A 18 -7.50 10.84 -11.46
C GLN A 18 -7.91 9.43 -11.04
N PHE A 19 -8.67 8.75 -11.90
CA PHE A 19 -9.09 7.35 -11.70
C PHE A 19 -8.43 6.43 -12.71
N ARG A 20 -7.91 5.30 -12.24
CA ARG A 20 -7.29 4.25 -13.06
C ARG A 20 -7.98 2.93 -12.82
N ARG A 21 -7.95 2.03 -13.81
CA ARG A 21 -8.33 0.64 -13.54
C ARG A 21 -7.31 0.00 -12.60
N LEU A 22 -7.80 -0.83 -11.69
CA LEU A 22 -6.92 -1.69 -10.90
C LEU A 22 -6.51 -2.89 -11.76
N GLY A 23 -5.44 -2.69 -12.54
CA GLY A 23 -5.00 -3.66 -13.54
C GLY A 23 -6.03 -3.86 -14.64
N ASN A 24 -6.31 -5.12 -14.94
CA ASN A 24 -7.27 -5.55 -15.96
C ASN A 24 -8.72 -5.56 -15.44
N ALA A 25 -8.95 -5.35 -14.14
CA ALA A 25 -10.27 -5.35 -13.56
C ALA A 25 -11.10 -4.13 -14.00
N GLY A 26 -12.43 -4.29 -13.97
CA GLY A 26 -13.37 -3.18 -14.22
C GLY A 26 -13.40 -2.13 -13.10
N LEU A 27 -12.85 -2.47 -11.91
CA LEU A 27 -12.77 -1.59 -10.76
C LEU A 27 -11.86 -0.39 -11.05
N ARG A 28 -12.40 0.82 -10.86
CA ARG A 28 -11.64 2.07 -10.93
C ARG A 28 -11.25 2.51 -9.52
N VAL A 29 -9.98 2.84 -9.35
CA VAL A 29 -9.40 3.31 -8.09
C VAL A 29 -8.80 4.71 -8.27
N PRO A 30 -8.80 5.55 -7.23
CA PRO A 30 -8.17 6.85 -7.28
C PRO A 30 -6.65 6.66 -7.33
N VAL A 31 -5.95 7.55 -8.04
CA VAL A 31 -4.48 7.50 -8.14
C VAL A 31 -3.81 7.59 -6.76
N PHE A 32 -4.46 8.24 -5.80
CA PHE A 32 -4.09 8.22 -4.40
C PHE A 32 -5.19 7.58 -3.55
N SER A 33 -4.82 6.61 -2.72
CA SER A 33 -5.68 6.01 -1.69
C SER A 33 -5.18 6.32 -0.29
N LEU A 34 -5.98 6.03 0.73
CA LEU A 34 -5.62 6.29 2.13
C LEU A 34 -5.36 4.99 2.89
N GLY A 35 -4.20 4.86 3.53
CA GLY A 35 -3.85 3.68 4.33
C GLY A 35 -3.97 3.93 5.84
N GLY A 36 -4.49 2.94 6.58
CA GLY A 36 -4.65 3.00 8.04
C GLY A 36 -3.44 2.53 8.87
N TRP A 37 -2.37 2.07 8.24
CA TRP A 37 -1.25 1.42 8.94
C TRP A 37 -0.49 2.38 9.89
N LEU A 38 -0.35 1.96 11.15
CA LEU A 38 0.25 2.69 12.29
C LEU A 38 -0.50 3.96 12.75
N THR A 39 -1.39 4.50 11.93
CA THR A 39 -2.12 5.74 12.23
C THR A 39 -3.45 5.42 12.89
N PHE A 40 -4.43 4.91 12.15
CA PHE A 40 -5.80 4.73 12.62
C PHE A 40 -5.90 3.61 13.66
N GLY A 41 -6.57 3.90 14.77
CA GLY A 41 -6.65 3.02 15.93
C GLY A 41 -5.32 2.86 16.70
N GLY A 42 -4.24 3.49 16.20
CA GLY A 42 -2.89 3.45 16.75
C GLY A 42 -2.50 4.80 17.34
N THR A 43 -1.66 5.55 16.63
CA THR A 43 -1.23 6.90 17.03
C THR A 43 -2.31 7.96 16.86
N VAL A 44 -3.32 7.70 16.03
CA VAL A 44 -4.47 8.60 15.76
C VAL A 44 -5.77 7.85 16.06
N LYS A 45 -6.61 8.43 16.92
CA LYS A 45 -7.88 7.84 17.38
C LYS A 45 -8.95 8.91 17.54
N GLY A 46 -10.23 8.55 17.38
CA GLY A 46 -11.35 9.45 17.63
C GLY A 46 -11.59 10.42 16.47
N ASP A 47 -11.96 11.66 16.79
CA ASP A 47 -12.29 12.70 15.81
C ASP A 47 -11.15 13.02 14.83
N PRO A 48 -9.86 13.01 15.21
CA PRO A 48 -8.77 13.15 14.24
C PRO A 48 -8.78 12.12 13.10
N VAL A 49 -9.23 10.88 13.34
CA VAL A 49 -9.40 9.89 12.26
C VAL A 49 -10.53 10.32 11.32
N LYS A 50 -11.64 10.81 11.89
CA LYS A 50 -12.80 11.31 11.14
C LYS A 50 -12.42 12.49 10.25
N GLU A 51 -11.65 13.44 10.77
CA GLU A 51 -11.17 14.61 10.03
C GLU A 51 -10.34 14.20 8.82
N ILE A 52 -9.39 13.28 8.99
CA ILE A 52 -8.52 12.80 7.91
C ILE A 52 -9.32 12.04 6.84
N VAL A 53 -10.20 11.12 7.25
CA VAL A 53 -11.03 10.33 6.32
C VAL A 53 -12.02 11.22 5.57
N LYS A 54 -12.69 12.15 6.27
CA LYS A 54 -13.61 13.12 5.65
C LYS A 54 -12.87 13.97 4.62
N LEU A 55 -11.70 14.50 4.98
CA LEU A 55 -10.90 15.33 4.09
C LEU A 55 -10.41 14.56 2.86
N ALA A 56 -10.03 13.28 3.03
CA ALA A 56 -9.65 12.42 1.91
C ALA A 56 -10.82 12.27 0.92
N PHE A 57 -12.01 11.96 1.44
CA PHE A 57 -13.22 11.80 0.64
C PHE A 57 -13.64 13.09 -0.08
N GLU A 58 -13.59 14.23 0.62
CA GLU A 58 -13.89 15.56 0.04
C GLU A 58 -12.90 16.01 -1.04
N ASN A 59 -11.72 15.38 -1.11
CA ASN A 59 -10.70 15.60 -2.14
C ASN A 59 -10.62 14.45 -3.16
N GLY A 60 -11.70 13.67 -3.30
CA GLY A 60 -11.84 12.64 -4.33
C GLY A 60 -11.22 11.29 -4.01
N ILE A 61 -10.55 11.11 -2.86
CA ILE A 61 -10.09 9.78 -2.44
C ILE A 61 -11.29 8.97 -1.94
N ASN A 62 -11.66 7.93 -2.67
CA ASN A 62 -12.69 6.99 -2.23
C ASN A 62 -12.16 5.60 -1.84
N MET A 63 -10.84 5.39 -1.89
CA MET A 63 -10.23 4.12 -1.53
C MET A 63 -9.52 4.17 -0.19
N ILE A 64 -9.86 3.24 0.71
CA ILE A 64 -9.21 3.09 2.04
C ILE A 64 -8.66 1.68 2.19
N ASP A 65 -7.38 1.58 2.55
CA ASP A 65 -6.64 0.33 2.71
C ASP A 65 -6.31 0.04 4.18
N LEU A 66 -6.70 -1.16 4.64
CA LEU A 66 -6.65 -1.62 6.02
C LEU A 66 -6.07 -3.02 6.12
N ALA A 67 -5.93 -3.59 7.32
CA ALA A 67 -5.62 -5.00 7.53
C ALA A 67 -6.09 -5.43 8.92
N GLU A 68 -6.39 -6.72 9.10
CA GLU A 68 -6.84 -7.26 10.39
C GLU A 68 -5.84 -7.00 11.54
N SER A 69 -4.56 -6.90 11.22
CA SER A 69 -3.49 -6.72 12.20
C SER A 69 -3.19 -5.26 12.53
N TYR A 70 -3.68 -4.30 11.75
CA TYR A 70 -3.39 -2.89 11.95
C TYR A 70 -3.97 -2.42 13.28
N SER A 71 -3.08 -2.01 14.18
CA SER A 71 -3.43 -1.64 15.55
C SER A 71 -4.28 -2.69 16.26
N LYS A 72 -4.01 -3.99 15.98
CA LYS A 72 -4.76 -5.12 16.53
C LYS A 72 -6.27 -5.11 16.19
N GLY A 73 -6.60 -4.67 14.98
CA GLY A 73 -7.97 -4.56 14.49
C GLY A 73 -8.63 -3.19 14.76
N GLU A 74 -8.02 -2.34 15.59
CA GLU A 74 -8.60 -1.02 15.91
C GLU A 74 -8.64 -0.09 14.69
N SER A 75 -7.77 -0.28 13.70
CA SER A 75 -7.79 0.48 12.45
C SER A 75 -9.12 0.27 11.70
N GLU A 76 -9.59 -0.98 11.63
CA GLU A 76 -10.87 -1.33 10.97
C GLU A 76 -12.07 -0.83 11.78
N ARG A 77 -12.01 -0.90 13.12
CA ARG A 77 -13.07 -0.38 13.98
C ARG A 77 -13.24 1.13 13.86
N GLU A 78 -12.13 1.87 13.86
CA GLU A 78 -12.14 3.32 13.72
C GLU A 78 -12.66 3.76 12.35
N VAL A 79 -12.19 3.13 11.27
CA VAL A 79 -12.70 3.45 9.93
C VAL A 79 -14.17 3.07 9.78
N GLY A 80 -14.59 1.90 10.27
CA GLY A 80 -16.01 1.50 10.26
C GLY A 80 -16.90 2.50 10.99
N ARG A 81 -16.51 2.93 12.20
CA ARG A 81 -17.19 3.98 12.97
C ARG A 81 -17.29 5.29 12.17
N VAL A 82 -16.17 5.75 11.62
CA VAL A 82 -16.09 7.03 10.90
C VAL A 82 -16.98 7.03 9.65
N LEU A 83 -16.96 5.95 8.85
CA LEU A 83 -17.78 5.86 7.64
C LEU A 83 -19.28 5.85 7.95
N GLU A 84 -19.69 5.18 9.04
CA GLU A 84 -21.08 5.21 9.54
C GLU A 84 -21.49 6.62 10.01
N GLU A 85 -20.63 7.30 10.79
CA GLU A 85 -20.89 8.65 11.28
C GLU A 85 -21.01 9.69 10.16
N LEU A 86 -20.13 9.59 9.15
CA LEU A 86 -20.16 10.41 7.93
C LEU A 86 -21.30 10.00 7.00
N SER A 87 -21.94 8.85 7.23
CA SER A 87 -23.07 8.36 6.45
C SER A 87 -22.82 8.41 4.94
N ILE A 88 -21.61 7.98 4.55
CA ILE A 88 -21.18 7.89 3.14
C ILE A 88 -21.86 6.68 2.50
N ARG A 89 -22.34 6.81 1.25
CA ARG A 89 -22.89 5.67 0.51
C ARG A 89 -21.82 4.62 0.32
N ARG A 90 -22.10 3.37 0.72
CA ARG A 90 -21.16 2.25 0.56
C ARG A 90 -20.70 2.04 -0.90
N SER A 91 -21.57 2.33 -1.87
CA SER A 91 -21.28 2.26 -3.31
C SER A 91 -20.28 3.28 -3.81
N ASP A 92 -20.07 4.37 -3.07
CA ASP A 92 -19.12 5.42 -3.45
C ASP A 92 -17.70 5.07 -2.98
N LEU A 93 -17.54 4.06 -2.13
CA LEU A 93 -16.29 3.66 -1.48
C LEU A 93 -15.67 2.42 -2.11
N VAL A 94 -14.33 2.38 -2.11
CA VAL A 94 -13.53 1.19 -2.36
C VAL A 94 -12.77 0.84 -1.07
N ILE A 95 -13.18 -0.23 -0.40
CA ILE A 95 -12.55 -0.67 0.85
C ILE A 95 -11.68 -1.89 0.57
N SER A 96 -10.40 -1.83 0.96
CA SER A 96 -9.53 -3.00 1.01
C SER A 96 -9.12 -3.36 2.43
N SER A 97 -9.04 -4.66 2.69
CA SER A 97 -8.36 -5.18 3.88
C SER A 97 -7.42 -6.33 3.49
N LYS A 98 -6.70 -6.88 4.48
CA LYS A 98 -5.73 -7.95 4.27
C LYS A 98 -5.79 -8.96 5.39
N ILE A 99 -5.60 -10.23 5.01
CA ILE A 99 -5.59 -11.37 5.93
C ILE A 99 -4.21 -12.02 5.90
N PHE A 100 -3.63 -12.21 7.08
CA PHE A 100 -2.51 -13.13 7.34
C PHE A 100 -2.17 -13.18 8.83
N PHE A 101 -2.13 -12.03 9.51
CA PHE A 101 -1.49 -11.91 10.84
C PHE A 101 -2.49 -11.96 12.02
N GLY A 102 -3.78 -12.18 11.74
CA GLY A 102 -4.82 -12.04 12.76
C GLY A 102 -4.85 -10.63 13.35
N GLN A 103 -5.49 -10.48 14.51
CA GLN A 103 -5.41 -9.25 15.31
C GLN A 103 -4.03 -9.04 15.99
N ALA A 104 -3.01 -9.85 15.67
CA ALA A 104 -1.66 -9.77 16.23
C ALA A 104 -1.56 -9.83 17.78
N ASN A 105 -2.62 -10.24 18.47
CA ASN A 105 -2.70 -10.43 19.92
C ASN A 105 -3.06 -11.86 20.33
N ARG A 106 -3.55 -12.69 19.38
CA ARG A 106 -3.89 -14.08 19.60
C ARG A 106 -2.70 -15.00 19.31
N LYS A 107 -2.66 -16.15 19.98
CA LYS A 107 -1.51 -17.09 19.99
C LYS A 107 -1.86 -18.50 19.50
N GLY A 108 -3.10 -18.75 19.11
CA GLY A 108 -3.56 -20.03 18.61
C GLY A 108 -2.90 -20.38 17.27
N PRO A 109 -2.78 -21.68 16.97
CA PRO A 109 -2.09 -22.16 15.77
C PRO A 109 -2.78 -21.74 14.46
N ASN A 110 -4.08 -21.41 14.52
CA ASN A 110 -4.90 -21.03 13.37
C ASN A 110 -5.24 -19.53 13.33
N ASP A 111 -4.63 -18.70 14.20
CA ASP A 111 -4.92 -17.26 14.27
C ASP A 111 -4.16 -16.44 13.21
N LYS A 112 -3.42 -17.11 12.31
CA LYS A 112 -2.62 -16.51 11.25
C LYS A 112 -2.44 -17.47 10.07
N GLY A 113 -1.89 -16.96 8.97
CA GLY A 113 -1.61 -17.69 7.73
C GLY A 113 -2.69 -17.52 6.68
N LEU A 114 -2.67 -18.35 5.65
CA LEU A 114 -3.64 -18.34 4.54
C LEU A 114 -4.43 -19.64 4.43
N SER A 115 -4.49 -20.42 5.52
CA SER A 115 -5.39 -21.57 5.57
C SER A 115 -6.83 -21.13 5.33
N ARG A 116 -7.63 -22.01 4.72
CA ARG A 116 -9.05 -21.73 4.46
C ARG A 116 -9.79 -21.32 5.74
N LYS A 117 -9.43 -21.92 6.88
CA LYS A 117 -9.96 -21.56 8.20
C LYS A 117 -9.69 -20.10 8.53
N HIS A 118 -8.42 -19.68 8.52
CA HIS A 118 -8.05 -18.31 8.88
C HIS A 118 -8.58 -17.28 7.87
N VAL A 119 -8.57 -17.59 6.57
CA VAL A 119 -9.13 -16.70 5.54
C VAL A 119 -10.63 -16.46 5.76
N ILE A 120 -11.40 -17.50 6.04
CA ILE A 120 -12.85 -17.36 6.25
C ILE A 120 -13.17 -16.69 7.60
N GLU A 121 -12.49 -17.08 8.68
CA GLU A 121 -12.72 -16.53 10.02
C GLU A 121 -12.22 -15.09 10.14
N GLY A 122 -11.00 -14.82 9.66
CA GLY A 122 -10.43 -13.48 9.58
C GLY A 122 -11.33 -12.54 8.79
N MET A 123 -11.88 -12.98 7.66
CA MET A 123 -12.81 -12.15 6.88
C MET A 123 -14.10 -11.81 7.65
N LYS A 124 -14.68 -12.77 8.39
CA LYS A 124 -15.86 -12.50 9.22
C LYS A 124 -15.56 -11.42 10.26
N GLU A 125 -14.40 -11.51 10.93
CA GLU A 125 -14.01 -10.53 11.94
C GLU A 125 -13.70 -9.15 11.33
N ILE A 126 -13.07 -9.11 10.14
CA ILE A 126 -12.83 -7.87 9.40
C ILE A 126 -14.16 -7.14 9.14
N LEU A 127 -15.14 -7.86 8.60
CA LEU A 127 -16.47 -7.30 8.30
C LEU A 127 -17.21 -6.82 9.55
N GLU A 128 -17.12 -7.57 10.65
CA GLU A 128 -17.68 -7.16 11.93
C GLU A 128 -17.05 -5.85 12.43
N ARG A 129 -15.72 -5.74 12.38
CA ARG A 129 -15.01 -4.52 12.80
C ARG A 129 -15.33 -3.33 11.92
N LEU A 130 -15.43 -3.54 10.61
CA LEU A 130 -15.78 -2.51 9.63
C LEU A 130 -17.27 -2.11 9.67
N ARG A 131 -18.14 -2.93 10.27
CA ARG A 131 -19.60 -2.78 10.20
C ARG A 131 -20.11 -2.82 8.76
N MET A 132 -19.59 -3.74 7.95
CA MET A 132 -19.90 -3.88 6.52
C MET A 132 -20.25 -5.32 6.17
N ASP A 133 -21.01 -5.50 5.10
CA ASP A 133 -21.32 -6.83 4.56
C ASP A 133 -20.22 -7.35 3.62
N TYR A 134 -19.45 -6.45 3.01
CA TYR A 134 -18.39 -6.77 2.07
C TYR A 134 -17.27 -5.72 2.04
N VAL A 135 -16.08 -6.15 1.61
CA VAL A 135 -14.99 -5.28 1.14
C VAL A 135 -14.90 -5.36 -0.38
N ASP A 136 -14.36 -4.34 -1.03
CA ASP A 136 -14.17 -4.37 -2.48
C ASP A 136 -13.03 -5.30 -2.86
N ILE A 137 -11.93 -5.26 -2.08
CA ILE A 137 -10.75 -6.10 -2.32
C ILE A 137 -10.26 -6.70 -1.00
N ILE A 138 -10.04 -8.01 -0.97
CA ILE A 138 -9.36 -8.67 0.15
C ILE A 138 -7.99 -9.19 -0.30
N PHE A 139 -6.92 -8.75 0.37
CA PHE A 139 -5.56 -9.16 0.02
C PHE A 139 -5.06 -10.31 0.89
N ALA A 140 -4.35 -11.26 0.29
CA ALA A 140 -3.42 -12.12 1.01
C ALA A 140 -2.23 -11.26 1.46
N HIS A 141 -2.16 -10.91 2.76
CA HIS A 141 -1.22 -9.90 3.25
C HIS A 141 0.24 -10.33 3.07
N ARG A 142 0.54 -11.62 3.10
CA ARG A 142 1.87 -12.19 2.83
C ARG A 142 1.72 -13.58 2.19
N PRO A 143 2.72 -14.09 1.46
CA PRO A 143 2.70 -15.47 1.02
C PRO A 143 2.78 -16.41 2.21
N ASP A 144 2.06 -17.53 2.15
CA ASP A 144 2.10 -18.59 3.15
C ASP A 144 2.73 -19.86 2.55
N PRO A 145 4.01 -20.14 2.79
CA PRO A 145 4.65 -21.34 2.26
C PRO A 145 4.17 -22.64 2.92
N THR A 146 3.36 -22.55 3.99
CA THR A 146 2.84 -23.71 4.71
C THR A 146 1.46 -24.17 4.24
N VAL A 147 0.83 -23.40 3.34
CA VAL A 147 -0.52 -23.68 2.81
C VAL A 147 -0.44 -23.88 1.30
N PRO A 148 -1.00 -24.97 0.74
CA PRO A 148 -1.02 -25.18 -0.70
C PRO A 148 -1.73 -24.05 -1.44
N MET A 149 -1.19 -23.62 -2.59
CA MET A 149 -1.77 -22.54 -3.40
C MET A 149 -3.23 -22.81 -3.80
N GLU A 150 -3.58 -24.07 -4.07
CA GLU A 150 -4.96 -24.49 -4.34
C GLU A 150 -5.91 -24.13 -3.19
N GLU A 151 -5.52 -24.37 -1.94
CA GLU A 151 -6.34 -24.02 -0.79
C GLU A 151 -6.52 -22.50 -0.68
N VAL A 152 -5.44 -21.74 -0.88
CA VAL A 152 -5.46 -20.27 -0.86
C VAL A 152 -6.42 -19.73 -1.92
N VAL A 153 -6.27 -20.12 -3.19
CA VAL A 153 -7.12 -19.66 -4.29
C VAL A 153 -8.59 -20.03 -4.04
N ARG A 154 -8.88 -21.25 -3.58
CA ARG A 154 -10.25 -21.68 -3.24
C ARG A 154 -10.83 -20.91 -2.04
N ALA A 155 -10.01 -20.55 -1.07
CA ALA A 155 -10.46 -19.79 0.10
C ALA A 155 -10.88 -18.37 -0.29
N PHE A 156 -10.08 -17.68 -1.10
CA PHE A 156 -10.39 -16.34 -1.59
C PHE A 156 -11.57 -16.32 -2.57
N ASN A 157 -11.68 -17.31 -3.47
CA ASN A 157 -12.84 -17.44 -4.34
C ASN A 157 -14.14 -17.69 -3.56
N TYR A 158 -14.09 -18.49 -2.50
CA TYR A 158 -15.25 -18.65 -1.61
C TYR A 158 -15.69 -17.32 -0.97
N LEU A 159 -14.77 -16.40 -0.66
CA LEU A 159 -15.15 -15.07 -0.16
C LEU A 159 -15.88 -14.26 -1.24
N ILE A 160 -15.48 -14.40 -2.51
CA ILE A 160 -16.14 -13.77 -3.66
C ILE A 160 -17.53 -14.37 -3.89
N ASP A 161 -17.61 -15.70 -4.01
CA ASP A 161 -18.85 -16.42 -4.29
C ASP A 161 -19.90 -16.22 -3.18
N THR A 162 -19.46 -15.96 -1.95
CA THR A 162 -20.34 -15.68 -0.81
C THR A 162 -20.55 -14.20 -0.54
N GLY A 163 -20.18 -13.34 -1.49
CA GLY A 163 -20.47 -11.89 -1.48
C GLY A 163 -19.75 -11.10 -0.40
N LYS A 164 -18.67 -11.64 0.20
CA LYS A 164 -17.89 -10.96 1.26
C LYS A 164 -16.80 -10.09 0.68
N ALA A 165 -16.32 -10.39 -0.52
CA ALA A 165 -15.42 -9.56 -1.28
C ALA A 165 -15.86 -9.50 -2.75
N PHE A 166 -15.60 -8.40 -3.46
CA PHE A 166 -15.78 -8.39 -4.92
C PHE A 166 -14.56 -8.94 -5.66
N TYR A 167 -13.37 -8.65 -5.13
CA TYR A 167 -12.11 -9.07 -5.71
C TYR A 167 -11.14 -9.55 -4.62
N TRP A 168 -10.09 -10.24 -5.05
CA TRP A 168 -8.96 -10.54 -4.18
C TRP A 168 -7.63 -10.20 -4.84
N GLY A 169 -6.62 -10.00 -4.01
CA GLY A 169 -5.26 -9.65 -4.45
C GLY A 169 -4.20 -10.26 -3.55
N THR A 170 -2.94 -10.01 -3.89
CA THR A 170 -1.76 -10.51 -3.18
C THR A 170 -0.91 -9.35 -2.65
N SER A 171 -0.07 -9.57 -1.64
CA SER A 171 0.81 -8.53 -1.09
C SER A 171 2.16 -9.07 -0.63
N GLU A 172 3.24 -8.48 -1.18
CA GLU A 172 4.61 -8.94 -1.06
C GLU A 172 4.83 -10.38 -1.54
N TRP A 173 4.12 -10.77 -2.61
CA TRP A 173 4.30 -12.04 -3.30
C TRP A 173 5.34 -11.89 -4.42
N SER A 174 6.13 -12.93 -4.67
CA SER A 174 6.99 -12.95 -5.87
C SER A 174 6.16 -13.10 -7.15
N ALA A 175 6.70 -12.68 -8.30
CA ALA A 175 6.04 -12.86 -9.59
C ALA A 175 5.68 -14.33 -9.85
N ARG A 176 6.56 -15.25 -9.43
CA ARG A 176 6.34 -16.70 -9.52
C ARG A 176 5.12 -17.15 -8.70
N GLN A 177 4.95 -16.65 -7.49
CA GLN A 177 3.81 -17.02 -6.63
C GLN A 177 2.50 -16.46 -7.17
N VAL A 178 2.52 -15.24 -7.71
CA VAL A 178 1.35 -14.66 -8.39
C VAL A 178 0.98 -15.51 -9.61
N GLU A 179 1.95 -15.88 -10.44
CA GLU A 179 1.71 -16.74 -11.61
C GLU A 179 1.19 -18.13 -11.22
N GLU A 180 1.70 -18.72 -10.13
CA GLU A 180 1.17 -19.97 -9.60
C GLU A 180 -0.32 -19.84 -9.23
N ALA A 181 -0.71 -18.75 -8.57
CA ALA A 181 -2.11 -18.48 -8.25
C ALA A 181 -2.98 -18.33 -9.51
N TYR A 182 -2.48 -17.66 -10.55
CA TYR A 182 -3.14 -17.56 -11.87
C TYR A 182 -3.36 -18.93 -12.50
N HIS A 183 -2.33 -19.78 -12.53
CA HIS A 183 -2.43 -21.12 -13.12
C HIS A 183 -3.39 -22.03 -12.34
N VAL A 184 -3.34 -21.98 -11.01
CA VAL A 184 -4.28 -22.71 -10.16
C VAL A 184 -5.71 -22.23 -10.40
N ALA A 185 -5.93 -20.92 -10.45
CA ALA A 185 -7.25 -20.35 -10.72
C ALA A 185 -7.79 -20.79 -12.09
N ALA A 186 -6.98 -20.67 -13.14
CA ALA A 186 -7.35 -21.10 -14.49
C ALA A 186 -7.67 -22.61 -14.55
N LYS A 187 -6.84 -23.46 -13.95
CA LYS A 187 -7.05 -24.92 -13.90
C LYS A 187 -8.36 -25.29 -13.21
N LEU A 188 -8.75 -24.54 -12.18
CA LEU A 188 -9.94 -24.81 -11.37
C LEU A 188 -11.18 -24.02 -11.79
N ASN A 189 -11.08 -23.24 -12.87
CA ASN A 189 -12.12 -22.33 -13.32
C ASN A 189 -12.57 -21.34 -12.23
N LEU A 190 -11.59 -20.80 -11.51
CA LEU A 190 -11.73 -19.83 -10.43
C LEU A 190 -11.17 -18.46 -10.85
N ILE A 191 -11.49 -17.43 -10.07
CA ILE A 191 -11.02 -16.06 -10.24
C ILE A 191 -9.57 -15.95 -9.71
N ALA A 192 -8.65 -15.53 -10.58
CA ALA A 192 -7.27 -15.19 -10.25
C ALA A 192 -7.20 -13.88 -9.45
N PRO A 193 -6.10 -13.60 -8.69
CA PRO A 193 -5.98 -12.31 -8.03
C PRO A 193 -5.92 -11.20 -9.09
N ILE A 194 -6.37 -9.99 -8.76
CA ILE A 194 -6.43 -8.87 -9.73
C ILE A 194 -5.30 -7.85 -9.57
N ALA A 195 -4.64 -7.84 -8.41
CA ALA A 195 -3.63 -6.86 -8.09
C ALA A 195 -2.63 -7.34 -7.04
N GLU A 196 -1.43 -6.78 -7.12
CA GLU A 196 -0.42 -6.88 -6.06
C GLU A 196 -0.34 -5.59 -5.24
N GLN A 197 -0.28 -5.72 -3.93
CA GLN A 197 0.14 -4.65 -3.04
C GLN A 197 1.63 -4.75 -2.69
N VAL A 198 2.45 -3.87 -3.27
CA VAL A 198 3.93 -3.94 -3.24
C VAL A 198 4.59 -2.65 -2.75
N GLU A 199 5.73 -2.76 -2.06
CA GLU A 199 6.55 -1.61 -1.69
C GLU A 199 7.10 -0.97 -2.96
N TYR A 200 6.85 0.31 -3.18
CA TYR A 200 7.49 1.03 -4.26
C TYR A 200 7.74 2.48 -3.87
N ASN A 201 9.01 2.87 -3.96
CA ASN A 201 9.49 4.22 -3.75
C ASN A 201 10.86 4.38 -4.41
N CYS A 202 11.44 5.58 -4.34
CA CYS A 202 12.74 5.86 -4.95
C CYS A 202 13.86 4.90 -4.49
N PHE A 203 13.77 4.31 -3.30
CA PHE A 203 14.77 3.37 -2.78
C PHE A 203 14.42 1.88 -2.95
N HIS A 204 13.18 1.57 -3.33
CA HIS A 204 12.70 0.20 -3.47
C HIS A 204 11.95 0.05 -4.81
N ARG A 205 12.65 -0.46 -5.83
CA ARG A 205 12.17 -0.43 -7.24
C ARG A 205 12.18 -1.78 -7.94
N GLN A 206 13.11 -2.67 -7.57
CA GLN A 206 13.43 -3.87 -8.36
C GLN A 206 12.22 -4.78 -8.59
N ARG A 207 11.44 -5.07 -7.55
CA ARG A 207 10.27 -5.94 -7.66
C ARG A 207 9.20 -5.33 -8.56
N PHE A 208 8.83 -4.09 -8.28
CA PHE A 208 7.80 -3.39 -9.02
C PHE A 208 8.18 -3.10 -10.48
N GLU A 209 9.39 -2.61 -10.77
CA GLU A 209 9.78 -2.21 -12.14
C GLU A 209 10.34 -3.37 -12.98
N SER A 210 10.97 -4.36 -12.36
CA SER A 210 11.66 -5.44 -13.07
C SER A 210 10.97 -6.80 -12.89
N GLU A 211 10.76 -7.25 -11.65
CA GLU A 211 10.22 -8.60 -11.37
C GLU A 211 8.79 -8.76 -11.92
N TYR A 212 7.94 -7.75 -11.72
CA TYR A 212 6.54 -7.79 -12.15
C TYR A 212 6.30 -7.38 -13.59
N LYS A 213 7.35 -7.02 -14.35
CA LYS A 213 7.19 -6.58 -15.74
C LYS A 213 6.38 -7.58 -16.56
N TYR A 214 6.68 -8.87 -16.41
CA TYR A 214 5.96 -9.93 -17.09
C TYR A 214 4.48 -10.02 -16.66
N LEU A 215 4.15 -9.79 -15.39
CA LEU A 215 2.77 -9.80 -14.90
C LEU A 215 1.94 -8.68 -15.55
N TYR A 216 2.53 -7.48 -15.69
CA TYR A 216 1.87 -6.37 -16.36
C TYR A 216 1.62 -6.68 -17.84
N ASP A 217 2.67 -7.12 -18.54
CA ASP A 217 2.61 -7.37 -19.99
C ASP A 217 1.67 -8.55 -20.32
N LYS A 218 1.66 -9.60 -19.50
CA LYS A 218 0.90 -10.84 -19.75
C LYS A 218 -0.53 -10.79 -19.25
N TYR A 219 -0.73 -10.33 -18.02
CA TYR A 219 -2.02 -10.41 -17.33
C TYR A 219 -2.72 -9.05 -17.21
N GLY A 220 -2.06 -7.94 -17.59
CA GLY A 220 -2.55 -6.60 -17.32
C GLY A 220 -2.63 -6.33 -15.82
N TYR A 221 -1.72 -6.90 -15.03
CA TYR A 221 -1.83 -6.94 -13.58
C TYR A 221 -1.75 -5.54 -12.95
N GLY A 222 -2.64 -5.25 -12.00
CA GLY A 222 -2.67 -3.97 -11.30
C GLY A 222 -1.74 -3.95 -10.10
N THR A 223 -1.39 -2.76 -9.62
CA THR A 223 -0.72 -2.63 -8.33
C THR A 223 -1.30 -1.56 -7.44
N THR A 224 -1.27 -1.83 -6.14
CA THR A 224 -1.51 -0.84 -5.10
C THR A 224 -0.17 -0.61 -4.38
N ILE A 225 0.39 0.59 -4.47
CA ILE A 225 1.73 0.86 -3.93
C ILE A 225 1.67 1.25 -2.46
N TRP A 226 2.50 0.65 -1.61
CA TRP A 226 2.66 1.05 -0.21
C TRP A 226 4.05 1.63 0.08
N SER A 227 4.15 2.39 1.19
CA SER A 227 5.34 3.15 1.59
C SER A 227 5.99 4.00 0.49
N PRO A 228 5.23 4.80 -0.27
CA PRO A 228 5.79 5.65 -1.32
C PRO A 228 6.78 6.69 -0.78
N LEU A 229 6.65 7.06 0.50
CA LEU A 229 7.54 7.99 1.20
C LEU A 229 8.64 7.29 2.02
N ALA A 230 8.83 5.98 1.85
CA ALA A 230 9.84 5.21 2.59
C ALA A 230 9.77 5.44 4.11
N SER A 231 8.57 5.25 4.69
CA SER A 231 8.27 5.52 6.12
C SER A 231 8.53 6.97 6.57
N GLY A 232 8.56 7.93 5.65
CA GLY A 232 8.79 9.35 5.93
C GLY A 232 10.20 9.84 5.61
N ILE A 233 11.11 8.97 5.16
CA ILE A 233 12.47 9.37 4.73
C ILE A 233 12.40 10.33 3.55
N LEU A 234 11.53 10.07 2.58
CA LEU A 234 11.37 10.90 1.37
C LEU A 234 10.60 12.21 1.61
N THR A 235 10.43 12.64 2.86
CA THR A 235 9.93 13.98 3.18
C THR A 235 11.04 14.92 3.63
N GLY A 236 12.29 14.45 3.72
CA GLY A 236 13.43 15.23 4.24
C GLY A 236 13.43 15.45 5.76
N LYS A 237 12.40 15.01 6.49
CA LYS A 237 12.28 15.28 7.94
C LYS A 237 13.38 14.64 8.78
N TYR A 238 14.03 13.60 8.25
CA TYR A 238 15.11 12.87 8.92
C TYR A 238 16.52 13.35 8.54
N ASN A 239 16.63 14.41 7.73
CA ASN A 239 17.92 14.91 7.21
C ASN A 239 18.89 15.38 8.30
N ASN A 240 18.35 15.78 9.47
CA ASN A 240 19.09 16.37 10.59
C ASN A 240 18.79 15.65 11.92
N GLY A 241 18.49 14.35 11.87
CA GLY A 241 18.11 13.55 13.05
C GLY A 241 16.62 13.18 13.07
N ILE A 242 16.16 12.57 14.17
CA ILE A 242 14.78 12.08 14.30
C ILE A 242 13.93 13.13 15.02
N PRO A 243 12.99 13.81 14.35
CA PRO A 243 12.13 14.79 15.01
C PRO A 243 11.19 14.13 16.02
N GLY A 244 10.91 14.83 17.12
CA GLY A 244 9.85 14.46 18.06
C GLY A 244 8.49 14.34 17.36
N GLY A 245 7.65 13.41 17.82
CA GLY A 245 6.33 13.14 17.21
C GLY A 245 6.38 12.47 15.83
N SER A 246 7.55 12.26 15.23
CA SER A 246 7.67 11.54 13.96
C SER A 246 7.39 10.03 14.11
N ARG A 247 7.17 9.34 12.99
CA ARG A 247 6.94 7.87 12.96
C ARG A 247 8.07 7.10 13.67
N PHE A 248 9.32 7.46 13.42
CA PHE A 248 10.48 6.83 14.05
C PHE A 248 10.60 7.17 15.55
N ALA A 249 10.15 8.34 15.99
CA ALA A 249 10.13 8.67 17.42
C ALA A 249 9.02 7.90 18.16
N THR A 250 7.81 7.87 17.60
CA THR A 250 6.62 7.26 18.22
C THR A 250 6.62 5.73 18.18
N ASN A 251 7.41 5.14 17.28
CA ASN A 251 7.48 3.69 17.07
C ASN A 251 8.95 3.21 17.02
N ALA A 252 9.77 3.72 17.94
CA ALA A 252 11.23 3.52 17.93
C ALA A 252 11.62 2.04 17.94
N ASP A 253 10.99 1.22 18.78
CA ASP A 253 11.30 -0.22 18.87
C ASP A 253 11.00 -0.96 17.58
N PHE A 254 9.85 -0.66 16.95
CA PHE A 254 9.47 -1.26 15.67
C PHE A 254 10.42 -0.86 14.54
N PHE A 255 10.92 0.39 14.55
CA PHE A 255 11.84 0.91 13.53
C PHE A 255 13.31 0.87 13.92
N LYS A 256 13.69 0.21 15.02
CA LYS A 256 15.05 0.25 15.58
C LYS A 256 16.15 0.02 14.54
N THR A 257 16.05 -1.06 13.76
CA THR A 257 17.03 -1.38 12.71
C THR A 257 17.10 -0.30 11.63
N ARG A 258 15.96 0.30 11.26
CA ARG A 258 15.90 1.35 10.24
C ARG A 258 16.48 2.66 10.77
N ILE A 259 16.22 2.98 12.03
CA ILE A 259 16.77 4.14 12.76
C ILE A 259 18.28 4.03 12.86
N GLU A 260 18.79 2.91 13.36
CA GLU A 260 20.24 2.65 13.45
C GLU A 260 20.91 2.67 12.07
N GLY A 261 20.20 2.21 11.03
CA GLY A 261 20.65 2.24 9.65
C GLY A 261 20.85 3.64 9.08
N LEU A 262 20.15 4.67 9.56
CA LEU A 262 20.30 6.05 9.07
C LEU A 262 21.69 6.62 9.31
N SER A 263 22.35 6.21 10.38
CA SER A 263 23.70 6.65 10.75
C SER A 263 24.81 5.85 10.06
N LYS A 264 24.47 4.79 9.34
CA LYS A 264 25.43 3.97 8.57
C LYS A 264 25.68 4.59 7.19
N GLU A 265 26.73 4.13 6.53
CA GLU A 265 27.14 4.65 5.21
C GLU A 265 25.98 4.65 4.19
N GLU A 266 25.21 3.56 4.11
CA GLU A 266 24.07 3.52 3.17
C GLU A 266 22.94 4.48 3.56
N GLY A 267 22.68 4.63 4.86
CA GLY A 267 21.70 5.59 5.39
C GLY A 267 22.08 7.03 5.07
N LEU A 268 23.35 7.39 5.28
CA LEU A 268 23.89 8.71 4.95
C LEU A 268 23.83 8.99 3.43
N LYS A 269 24.13 7.99 2.59
CA LYS A 269 23.96 8.09 1.13
C LYS A 269 22.50 8.35 0.76
N ALA A 270 21.56 7.63 1.37
CA ALA A 270 20.14 7.84 1.14
C ALA A 270 19.69 9.25 1.58
N LEU A 271 20.11 9.73 2.76
CA LEU A 271 19.79 11.07 3.24
C LEU A 271 20.38 12.18 2.37
N ASN A 272 21.61 12.02 1.88
CA ASN A 272 22.21 12.97 0.93
C ASN A 272 21.43 12.99 -0.38
N LYS A 273 20.96 11.83 -0.86
CA LYS A 273 20.07 11.77 -2.01
C LYS A 273 18.75 12.51 -1.79
N VAL A 274 18.16 12.38 -0.60
CA VAL A 274 16.95 13.15 -0.25
C VAL A 274 17.25 14.65 -0.29
N LYS A 275 18.38 15.12 0.24
CA LYS A 275 18.79 16.54 0.19
C LYS A 275 18.94 17.04 -1.25
N GLU A 276 19.52 16.25 -2.15
CA GLU A 276 19.61 16.59 -3.58
C GLU A 276 18.23 16.67 -4.24
N LEU A 277 17.35 15.71 -3.95
CA LEU A 277 15.97 15.70 -4.45
C LEU A 277 15.17 16.88 -3.90
N THR A 278 15.40 17.30 -2.65
CA THR A 278 14.78 18.50 -2.07
C THR A 278 15.17 19.74 -2.87
N LYS A 279 16.47 19.96 -3.12
CA LYS A 279 16.94 21.11 -3.91
C LYS A 279 16.33 21.12 -5.31
N PHE A 280 16.26 19.95 -5.95
CA PHE A 280 15.65 19.80 -7.27
C PHE A 280 14.15 20.10 -7.26
N ALA A 281 13.39 19.54 -6.30
CA ALA A 281 11.96 19.76 -6.18
C ALA A 281 11.62 21.25 -5.99
N GLU A 282 12.41 21.94 -5.17
CA GLU A 282 12.25 23.37 -4.92
C GLU A 282 12.60 24.22 -6.15
N ALA A 283 13.74 23.95 -6.79
CA ALA A 283 14.25 24.74 -7.90
C ALA A 283 13.47 24.55 -9.21
N GLU A 284 13.12 23.31 -9.54
CA GLU A 284 12.58 22.96 -10.86
C GLU A 284 11.05 22.84 -10.87
N LEU A 285 10.44 22.47 -9.73
CA LEU A 285 9.01 22.15 -9.65
C LEU A 285 8.26 23.03 -8.64
N GLY A 286 8.97 23.86 -7.86
CA GLY A 286 8.39 24.69 -6.80
C GLY A 286 7.59 23.90 -5.77
N CYS A 287 7.97 22.64 -5.50
CA CYS A 287 7.25 21.74 -4.61
C CYS A 287 8.16 21.09 -3.56
N SER A 288 7.57 20.48 -2.53
CA SER A 288 8.35 19.73 -1.54
C SER A 288 8.84 18.40 -2.11
N VAL A 289 9.89 17.83 -1.51
CA VAL A 289 10.38 16.48 -1.87
C VAL A 289 9.32 15.39 -1.62
N THR A 290 8.42 15.62 -0.66
CA THR A 290 7.26 14.75 -0.41
C THR A 290 6.35 14.70 -1.63
N VAL A 291 5.99 15.86 -2.16
CA VAL A 291 5.13 16.02 -3.34
C VAL A 291 5.79 15.38 -4.56
N LEU A 292 7.09 15.65 -4.77
CA LEU A 292 7.87 15.03 -5.84
C LEU A 292 7.88 13.51 -5.74
N ALA A 293 8.15 12.94 -4.57
CA ALA A 293 8.25 11.49 -4.38
C ALA A 293 6.91 10.77 -4.66
N LEU A 294 5.79 11.36 -4.20
CA LEU A 294 4.45 10.82 -4.45
C LEU A 294 4.07 10.91 -5.94
N ALA A 295 4.28 12.07 -6.57
CA ALA A 295 4.00 12.26 -7.98
C ALA A 295 4.88 11.34 -8.85
N TRP A 296 6.15 11.14 -8.48
CA TRP A 296 7.05 10.20 -9.16
C TRP A 296 6.53 8.76 -9.06
N ALA A 297 6.14 8.29 -7.87
CA ALA A 297 5.59 6.94 -7.71
C ALA A 297 4.30 6.75 -8.52
N ALA A 298 3.41 7.76 -8.49
CA ALA A 298 2.16 7.76 -9.23
C ALA A 298 2.33 7.94 -10.76
N SER A 299 3.48 8.43 -11.23
CA SER A 299 3.76 8.59 -12.66
C SER A 299 3.95 7.26 -13.39
N HIS A 300 4.27 6.19 -12.66
CA HIS A 300 4.44 4.88 -13.28
C HIS A 300 3.07 4.33 -13.73
N PRO A 301 2.90 3.91 -14.99
CA PRO A 301 1.59 3.51 -15.52
C PRO A 301 1.00 2.28 -14.80
N ASN A 302 1.87 1.38 -14.31
CA ASN A 302 1.44 0.18 -13.57
C ASN A 302 1.14 0.44 -12.09
N ALA A 303 1.33 1.67 -11.58
CA ALA A 303 0.86 2.07 -10.26
C ALA A 303 -0.61 2.50 -10.37
N SER A 304 -1.54 1.56 -10.15
CA SER A 304 -2.98 1.88 -10.24
C SER A 304 -3.41 2.86 -9.15
N THR A 305 -2.85 2.70 -7.94
CA THR A 305 -3.05 3.61 -6.82
C THR A 305 -1.81 3.64 -5.92
N VAL A 306 -1.53 4.80 -5.32
CA VAL A 306 -0.46 5.01 -4.34
C VAL A 306 -1.09 5.26 -2.97
N ILE A 307 -0.85 4.34 -2.03
CA ILE A 307 -1.42 4.38 -0.69
C ILE A 307 -0.68 5.43 0.14
N LEU A 308 -1.37 6.52 0.45
CA LEU A 308 -0.90 7.60 1.30
C LEU A 308 -1.02 7.21 2.77
N GLY A 309 -0.05 7.65 3.57
CA GLY A 309 -0.16 7.67 5.02
C GLY A 309 -0.16 9.10 5.51
N ALA A 310 -1.11 9.45 6.38
CA ALA A 310 -1.19 10.75 7.03
C ALA A 310 -1.58 10.59 8.49
N SER A 311 -0.89 11.32 9.39
CA SER A 311 -1.26 11.38 10.80
C SER A 311 -2.00 12.68 11.17
N THR A 312 -2.06 13.64 10.25
CA THR A 312 -2.81 14.90 10.41
C THR A 312 -3.44 15.33 9.07
N PRO A 313 -4.50 16.15 9.08
CA PRO A 313 -5.09 16.75 7.87
C PRO A 313 -4.07 17.50 6.99
N GLU A 314 -3.13 18.23 7.58
CA GLU A 314 -2.15 19.04 6.85
C GLU A 314 -1.19 18.16 6.04
N GLN A 315 -0.80 17.00 6.58
CA GLN A 315 0.01 16.03 5.84
C GLN A 315 -0.75 15.48 4.64
N LEU A 316 -2.06 15.23 4.77
CA LEU A 316 -2.89 14.77 3.67
C LEU A 316 -3.02 15.83 2.58
N LEU A 317 -3.26 17.09 2.94
CA LEU A 317 -3.32 18.22 2.00
C LEU A 317 -1.99 18.43 1.27
N GLU A 318 -0.86 18.34 2.00
CA GLU A 318 0.47 18.40 1.40
C GLU A 318 0.67 17.25 0.40
N ASN A 319 0.29 16.02 0.75
CA ASN A 319 0.38 14.88 -0.15
C ASN A 319 -0.48 15.08 -1.41
N LEU A 320 -1.69 15.63 -1.30
CA LEU A 320 -2.60 15.86 -2.42
C LEU A 320 -2.09 16.89 -3.43
N LYS A 321 -1.16 17.78 -3.06
CA LYS A 321 -0.47 18.65 -4.02
C LYS A 321 0.27 17.87 -5.11
N ALA A 322 0.61 16.60 -4.85
CA ALA A 322 1.19 15.70 -5.85
C ALA A 322 0.31 15.47 -7.07
N LEU A 323 -1.02 15.69 -7.00
CA LEU A 323 -1.89 15.65 -8.16
C LEU A 323 -1.51 16.70 -9.21
N LYS A 324 -1.10 17.90 -8.77
CA LYS A 324 -0.65 18.96 -9.67
C LYS A 324 0.68 18.58 -10.33
N THR A 325 1.66 18.17 -9.55
CA THR A 325 2.98 17.77 -10.06
C THR A 325 2.92 16.52 -10.94
N LEU A 326 1.99 15.60 -10.69
CA LEU A 326 1.80 14.40 -11.51
C LEU A 326 1.46 14.75 -12.97
N LYS A 327 0.69 15.84 -13.20
CA LYS A 327 0.37 16.32 -14.55
C LYS A 327 1.62 16.72 -15.35
N GLU A 328 2.71 17.09 -14.67
CA GLU A 328 3.99 17.44 -15.32
C GLU A 328 4.82 16.20 -15.70
N PHE A 329 4.63 15.06 -15.02
CA PHE A 329 5.26 13.78 -15.37
C PHE A 329 4.47 12.97 -16.38
N THR A 330 3.18 13.24 -16.47
CA THR A 330 2.25 12.58 -17.39
C THR A 330 1.64 13.66 -18.28
N PRO A 331 2.43 14.33 -19.15
CA PRO A 331 1.83 15.17 -20.15
C PRO A 331 0.86 14.26 -20.92
N GLU A 332 -0.44 14.56 -20.84
CA GLU A 332 -1.39 14.12 -21.86
C GLU A 332 -0.69 14.35 -23.19
N VAL A 333 -0.67 13.34 -24.06
CA VAL A 333 0.00 13.38 -25.37
C VAL A 333 -0.32 14.72 -26.02
N SER A 334 0.57 15.69 -25.83
CA SER A 334 0.48 17.04 -26.36
C SER A 334 1.46 16.98 -27.51
N ASP A 335 1.00 17.32 -28.70
CA ASP A 335 1.78 17.28 -29.96
C ASP A 335 3.03 18.18 -29.96
N SER A 336 3.43 18.74 -28.82
CA SER A 336 4.65 19.52 -28.63
C SER A 336 5.83 18.64 -28.15
N PRO A 337 6.89 18.49 -28.96
CA PRO A 337 8.12 17.79 -28.60
C PRO A 337 8.80 18.32 -27.33
N ASP A 338 8.58 19.59 -26.98
CA ASP A 338 9.20 20.24 -25.82
C ASP A 338 8.63 19.75 -24.48
N ASN A 339 7.34 19.40 -24.43
CA ASN A 339 6.69 18.88 -23.23
C ASN A 339 7.09 17.42 -22.98
N GLU A 340 7.20 16.62 -24.05
CA GLU A 340 7.73 15.26 -23.98
C GLU A 340 9.21 15.25 -23.55
N LEU A 341 10.02 16.21 -24.05
CA LEU A 341 11.41 16.36 -23.65
C LEU A 341 11.56 16.78 -22.18
N LYS A 342 10.72 17.68 -21.67
CA LYS A 342 10.72 18.07 -20.24
C LYS A 342 10.29 16.92 -19.33
N ALA A 343 9.19 16.23 -19.62
CA ALA A 343 8.74 15.07 -18.83
C ALA A 343 9.80 13.95 -18.86
N ASN A 344 10.37 13.65 -20.02
CA ASN A 344 11.47 12.69 -20.13
C ASN A 344 12.73 13.16 -19.40
N THR A 345 13.01 14.46 -19.33
CA THR A 345 14.17 15.01 -18.60
C THR A 345 13.94 14.98 -17.09
N LEU A 346 12.74 15.30 -16.61
CA LEU A 346 12.36 15.18 -15.19
C LEU A 346 12.34 13.71 -14.74
N ILE A 347 11.75 12.83 -15.54
CA ILE A 347 11.74 11.38 -15.31
C ILE A 347 13.16 10.83 -15.41
N ARG A 348 13.98 11.24 -16.38
CA ARG A 348 15.39 10.83 -16.47
C ARG A 348 16.21 11.41 -15.34
N PHE A 349 15.98 12.63 -14.88
CA PHE A 349 16.75 13.21 -13.78
C PHE A 349 16.38 12.52 -12.47
N ALA A 350 15.09 12.28 -12.21
CA ALA A 350 14.64 11.44 -11.10
C ALA A 350 15.22 10.02 -11.23
N LYS A 351 15.07 9.35 -12.38
CA LYS A 351 15.59 8.00 -12.60
C LYS A 351 17.11 7.93 -12.47
N LYS A 352 17.88 8.84 -13.09
CA LYS A 352 19.36 8.89 -13.12
C LYS A 352 19.94 9.26 -11.76
N SER A 353 19.31 10.20 -11.06
CA SER A 353 19.59 10.54 -9.66
C SER A 353 19.39 9.33 -8.75
N ILE A 354 18.40 8.49 -9.03
CA ILE A 354 18.04 7.33 -8.21
C ILE A 354 18.83 6.05 -8.60
N THR A 355 19.17 5.84 -9.89
CA THR A 355 19.86 4.62 -10.36
C THR A 355 21.31 4.50 -9.92
N SER A 356 21.97 5.57 -9.47
CA SER A 356 23.37 5.52 -9.02
C SER A 356 23.58 4.65 -7.77
N LEU A 357 22.52 4.22 -7.07
CA LEU A 357 22.62 3.31 -5.92
C LEU A 357 22.31 1.84 -6.25
N THR A 358 21.75 1.52 -7.41
CA THR A 358 21.11 0.20 -7.61
C THR A 358 22.06 -0.91 -8.03
N ILE A 359 23.35 -0.62 -8.27
CA ILE A 359 24.28 -1.64 -8.75
C ILE A 359 24.88 -2.49 -7.63
N HIS A 360 24.92 -2.04 -6.37
CA HIS A 360 25.44 -2.85 -5.26
C HIS A 360 24.63 -2.62 -3.97
N LEU A 361 24.21 -3.74 -3.36
CA LEU A 361 23.61 -3.86 -2.02
C LEU A 361 22.18 -3.36 -1.86
N LEU A 362 21.30 -4.27 -1.38
CA LEU A 362 20.41 -4.08 -0.22
C LEU A 362 19.47 -5.29 -0.03
N GLN A 363 20.02 -6.48 0.20
CA GLN A 363 19.28 -7.60 0.83
C GLN A 363 19.41 -7.60 2.37
N SER A 364 20.24 -6.72 2.96
CA SER A 364 20.61 -6.81 4.38
C SER A 364 19.90 -5.84 5.33
N LEU A 365 19.18 -4.81 4.85
CA LEU A 365 18.66 -3.73 5.73
C LEU A 365 17.13 -3.61 5.83
N PHE A 366 16.33 -4.35 5.06
CA PHE A 366 14.89 -4.07 4.95
C PHE A 366 13.92 -5.18 5.37
N CYS A 367 14.39 -6.32 5.91
CA CYS A 367 13.47 -7.33 6.44
C CYS A 367 13.72 -7.70 7.90
N ALA A 368 13.29 -6.83 8.82
CA ALA A 368 13.14 -7.16 10.24
C ALA A 368 11.97 -8.15 10.50
N HIS A 369 11.19 -8.51 9.47
CA HIS A 369 10.16 -9.56 9.54
C HIS A 369 10.43 -10.82 8.69
N CYS A 370 11.45 -10.84 7.82
CA CYS A 370 11.81 -12.08 7.10
C CYS A 370 12.81 -12.93 7.89
N LYS A 371 13.65 -12.32 8.73
CA LYS A 371 14.70 -13.07 9.45
C LYS A 371 14.17 -13.88 10.64
N ILE A 372 12.97 -13.59 11.15
CA ILE A 372 12.38 -14.37 12.26
C ILE A 372 11.79 -15.71 11.76
N SER A 373 11.39 -15.83 10.49
CA SER A 373 10.90 -17.10 9.94
C SER A 373 12.00 -18.00 9.37
N ALA A 374 13.18 -17.46 9.06
CA ALA A 374 14.28 -18.25 8.49
C ALA A 374 15.13 -18.98 9.56
N PHE A 375 15.05 -18.59 10.84
CA PHE A 375 15.86 -19.19 11.91
C PHE A 375 15.28 -20.49 12.52
N ILE A 376 14.09 -20.93 12.09
CA ILE A 376 13.45 -22.16 12.62
C ILE A 376 13.67 -23.37 11.70
N THR A 377 14.19 -23.19 10.48
CA THR A 377 14.32 -24.29 9.49
C THR A 377 15.70 -25.00 9.54
N LEU A 378 16.60 -24.61 10.44
CA LEU A 378 17.96 -25.17 10.54
C LEU A 378 18.24 -25.96 11.83
N LYS A 379 17.19 -26.38 12.56
CA LYS A 379 17.33 -27.22 13.78
C LYS A 379 16.69 -28.61 13.71
N TYR A 380 16.17 -29.03 12.55
CA TYR A 380 15.58 -30.37 12.38
C TYR A 380 16.13 -31.10 11.14
N THR A 381 17.44 -31.28 11.09
CA THR A 381 18.06 -32.42 10.40
C THR A 381 19.22 -32.89 11.27
N GLY A 382 18.89 -33.61 12.34
CA GLY A 382 19.85 -34.44 13.04
C GLY A 382 20.17 -35.65 12.19
N LEU A 383 21.33 -35.64 11.55
CA LEU A 383 22.05 -36.85 11.15
C LEU A 383 23.50 -36.68 11.56
N THR A 384 23.85 -37.35 12.66
CA THR A 384 25.21 -37.60 13.11
C THR A 384 25.80 -38.74 12.26
N ILE A 385 27.08 -38.65 11.91
CA ILE A 385 27.93 -39.84 11.72
C ILE A 385 28.57 -40.13 13.06
#